data_AF-A0A9W5AV39-F1
#
_entry.id   AF-A0A9W5AV39-F1
#
_cell.length_a   1.000
_cell.length_b   1.000
_cell.length_c   1.000
_cell.angle_alpha   90.00
_cell.angle_beta   90.00
_cell.angle_gamma   90.00
#
_symmetry.space_group_name_H-M   'P 1'
#
loop_
_entity.id
_entity.type
_entity.pdbx_description
1 polymer ?
#
loop_
_entity_poly.entity_id
_entity_poly.type
_entity_poly.pdbx_seq_one_letter_code
_entity_poly.pdbx_strand_id
1 'polypeptide(L)'
;MSIYIKINGDIVELGGTVINEAMIKDGFFEYNGIVPEIDYKTQRLVYEDGTLKVIDKETTNEKIEKITLRQTKLILNQMGLLPQVESYISSIEDEQLRATAKIEWEYANDVERTNPLITTLQTGLNLSDEQVDTMFEQASKL
;
A
#
# COMPACT_ATOMS: atom_id res chain seq x y z
N MET A 1 27.59 15.94 -14.26
CA MET A 1 28.34 15.28 -13.17
C MET A 1 27.82 13.87 -13.12
N SER A 2 28.64 12.87 -13.49
CA SER A 2 28.20 11.47 -13.47
C SER A 2 28.03 11.00 -12.03
N ILE A 3 27.00 10.20 -11.76
CA ILE A 3 26.79 9.55 -10.47
C ILE A 3 26.86 8.04 -10.68
N TYR A 4 27.34 7.31 -9.68
CA TYR A 4 27.34 5.85 -9.71
C TYR A 4 26.14 5.34 -8.92
N ILE A 5 25.41 4.39 -9.50
CA ILE A 5 24.24 3.79 -8.88
C ILE A 5 24.35 2.27 -8.84
N LYS A 6 23.69 1.65 -7.89
CA LYS A 6 23.51 0.21 -7.81
C LYS A 6 22.03 -0.11 -7.74
N ILE A 7 21.60 -1.12 -8.49
CA ILE A 7 20.21 -1.58 -8.53
C ILE A 7 20.10 -2.83 -7.65
N ASN A 8 19.21 -2.79 -6.66
CA ASN A 8 18.92 -3.87 -5.72
C ASN A 8 17.43 -4.25 -5.86
N GLY A 9 17.12 -5.15 -6.79
CA GLY A 9 15.72 -5.36 -7.22
C GLY A 9 15.24 -4.14 -8.00
N ASP A 10 14.16 -3.49 -7.55
CA ASP A 10 13.65 -2.25 -8.17
C ASP A 10 14.28 -0.99 -7.55
N ILE A 11 14.89 -1.11 -6.37
CA ILE A 11 15.39 0.03 -5.59
C ILE A 11 16.81 0.41 -6.04
N VAL A 12 17.07 1.71 -6.06
CA VAL A 12 18.37 2.30 -6.40
C VAL A 12 19.11 2.82 -5.18
N GLU A 13 20.39 2.45 -5.09
CA GLU A 13 21.36 2.97 -4.13
C GLU A 13 22.33 3.94 -4.84
N LEU A 14 22.57 5.11 -4.25
CA LEU A 14 23.48 6.13 -4.79
C LEU A 14 24.88 5.98 -4.18
N GLY A 15 25.89 5.78 -5.03
CA GLY A 15 27.28 5.56 -4.65
C GLY A 15 28.18 6.81 -4.68
N GLY A 16 27.66 7.95 -5.13
CA GLY A 16 28.42 9.20 -5.26
C GLY A 16 29.04 9.41 -6.66
N THR A 17 29.98 10.36 -6.78
CA THR A 17 30.49 10.86 -8.08
C THR A 17 31.86 10.32 -8.48
N VAL A 18 32.48 9.51 -7.62
CA VAL A 18 33.80 8.90 -7.84
C VAL A 18 33.66 7.39 -7.67
N ILE A 19 34.07 6.62 -8.68
CA ILE A 19 34.08 5.15 -8.62
C ILE A 19 35.41 4.64 -8.06
N ASN A 20 35.35 3.58 -7.27
CA ASN A 20 36.52 2.83 -6.81
C ASN A 20 36.31 1.32 -7.05
N GLU A 21 37.39 0.55 -6.89
CA GLU A 21 37.37 -0.90 -7.14
C GLU A 21 36.36 -1.67 -6.27
N ALA A 22 36.12 -1.22 -5.04
CA ALA A 22 35.13 -1.82 -4.15
C ALA A 22 33.70 -1.59 -4.68
N MET A 23 33.39 -0.39 -5.12
CA MET A 23 32.08 -0.06 -5.71
C MET A 23 31.81 -0.86 -6.99
N ILE A 24 32.83 -1.07 -7.84
CA ILE A 24 32.69 -1.91 -9.04
C ILE A 24 32.38 -3.35 -8.63
N LYS A 25 33.09 -3.89 -7.64
CA LYS A 25 32.85 -5.25 -7.12
C LYS A 25 31.47 -5.39 -6.48
N ASP A 26 30.98 -4.33 -5.85
CA ASP A 26 29.65 -4.27 -5.26
C ASP A 26 28.53 -4.02 -6.28
N GLY A 27 28.84 -3.87 -7.58
CA GLY A 27 27.87 -3.79 -8.67
C GLY A 27 27.39 -2.37 -9.00
N PHE A 28 28.11 -1.33 -8.59
CA PHE A 28 27.82 0.04 -9.02
C PHE A 28 28.24 0.28 -10.47
N PHE A 29 27.43 1.02 -11.22
CA PHE A 29 27.73 1.44 -12.58
C PHE A 29 27.42 2.93 -12.77
N GLU A 30 28.01 3.52 -13.81
CA GLU A 30 27.85 4.95 -14.11
C GLU A 30 26.44 5.23 -14.65
N TYR A 31 25.75 6.16 -14.00
CA TYR A 31 24.49 6.71 -14.44
C TYR A 31 24.67 8.15 -14.93
N ASN A 32 24.26 8.37 -16.18
CA ASN A 32 24.42 9.63 -16.90
C ASN A 32 23.13 10.47 -16.98
N GLY A 33 22.06 10.03 -16.31
CA GLY A 33 20.79 10.76 -16.30
C GLY A 33 20.66 11.74 -15.14
N ILE A 34 19.47 12.31 -14.99
CA ILE A 34 19.13 13.22 -13.90
C ILE A 34 18.79 12.39 -12.66
N VAL A 35 19.38 12.75 -11.51
CA VAL A 35 19.00 12.20 -10.21
C VAL A 35 17.94 13.13 -9.60
N PRO A 36 16.70 12.67 -9.43
CA PRO A 36 15.68 13.47 -8.76
C PRO A 36 16.08 13.74 -7.31
N GLU A 37 15.72 14.92 -6.81
CA GLU A 37 15.77 15.19 -5.37
C GLU A 37 14.64 14.43 -4.67
N ILE A 38 14.95 13.79 -3.54
CA ILE A 38 13.99 13.00 -2.77
C ILE A 38 14.06 13.36 -1.29
N ASP A 39 12.95 13.24 -0.59
CA ASP A 39 12.97 13.15 0.87
C ASP A 39 13.38 11.73 1.28
N TYR A 40 14.64 11.56 1.68
CA TYR A 40 15.15 10.26 2.12
C TYR A 40 14.41 9.65 3.33
N LYS A 41 13.50 10.36 4.01
CA LYS A 41 12.66 9.77 5.07
C LYS A 41 11.43 9.07 4.52
N THR A 42 10.87 9.57 3.43
CA THR A 42 9.56 9.15 2.89
C THR A 42 9.65 8.62 1.47
N GLN A 43 10.79 8.77 0.77
CA GLN A 43 10.94 8.45 -0.65
C GLN A 43 12.20 7.62 -0.96
N ARG A 44 12.17 6.90 -2.09
CA ARG A 44 13.30 6.14 -2.67
C ARG A 44 13.36 6.37 -4.18
N LEU A 45 14.49 6.02 -4.76
CA LEU A 45 14.66 5.98 -6.20
C LEU A 45 14.46 4.54 -6.71
N VAL A 46 13.76 4.41 -7.82
CA VAL A 46 13.69 3.18 -8.62
C VAL A 46 14.25 3.42 -10.01
N TYR A 47 14.81 2.38 -10.62
CA TYR A 47 15.34 2.45 -11.98
C TYR A 47 14.36 1.82 -12.97
N GLU A 48 13.67 2.65 -13.74
CA GLU A 48 12.68 2.21 -14.73
C GLU A 48 12.94 2.89 -16.08
N ASP A 49 12.88 2.10 -17.16
CA ASP A 49 13.02 2.58 -18.54
C ASP A 49 14.28 3.43 -18.79
N GLY A 50 15.38 3.13 -18.08
CA GLY A 50 16.64 3.88 -18.19
C GLY A 50 16.68 5.19 -17.38
N THR A 51 15.68 5.45 -16.55
CA THR A 51 15.55 6.68 -15.76
C THR A 51 15.35 6.39 -14.28
N LEU A 52 15.80 7.32 -13.43
CA LEU A 52 15.49 7.28 -12.00
C LEU A 52 14.15 7.94 -11.74
N LYS A 53 13.21 7.19 -11.17
CA LYS A 53 11.92 7.70 -10.72
C LYS A 53 11.88 7.74 -9.20
N VAL A 54 11.17 8.72 -8.66
CA VAL A 54 10.91 8.82 -7.23
C VAL A 54 9.65 8.02 -6.92
N ILE A 55 9.76 7.14 -5.93
CA ILE A 55 8.61 6.48 -5.32
C ILE A 55 8.57 6.82 -3.84
N ASP A 56 7.40 6.73 -3.24
CA ASP A 56 7.30 6.80 -1.79
C ASP A 56 7.82 5.48 -1.19
N LYS A 57 8.51 5.56 -0.06
CA LYS A 57 9.01 4.40 0.71
C LYS A 57 7.90 3.43 1.07
N GLU A 58 6.68 3.94 1.18
CA GLU A 58 5.48 3.19 1.52
C GLU A 58 4.96 2.36 0.32
N THR A 59 5.35 2.67 -0.92
CA THR A 59 4.88 1.96 -2.13
C THR A 59 5.59 0.63 -2.42
N THR A 60 6.38 0.10 -1.48
CA THR A 60 6.92 -1.27 -1.58
C THR A 60 6.11 -2.31 -0.80
N ASN A 61 4.93 -1.94 -0.28
CA ASN A 61 4.07 -2.90 0.39
C ASN A 61 3.50 -3.89 -0.63
N GLU A 62 3.88 -5.16 -0.48
CA GLU A 62 3.03 -6.26 -0.90
C GLU A 62 1.61 -5.93 -0.42
N LYS A 63 0.66 -5.79 -1.36
CA LYS A 63 -0.73 -5.52 -1.00
C LYS A 63 -1.18 -6.57 -0.01
N ILE A 64 -1.66 -6.12 1.14
CA ILE A 64 -2.26 -7.02 2.11
C ILE A 64 -3.62 -7.43 1.57
N GLU A 65 -3.68 -8.64 1.01
CA GLU A 65 -4.90 -9.18 0.41
C GLU A 65 -5.91 -9.69 1.45
N LYS A 66 -5.49 -9.89 2.70
CA LYS A 66 -6.33 -10.47 3.75
C LYS A 66 -5.96 -9.97 5.15
N ILE A 67 -6.97 -9.63 5.93
CA ILE A 67 -6.88 -9.27 7.36
C ILE A 67 -7.97 -10.01 8.14
N THR A 68 -7.86 -10.10 9.47
CA THR A 68 -8.95 -10.67 10.28
C THR A 68 -10.10 -9.67 10.43
N LEU A 69 -11.34 -10.16 10.62
CA LEU A 69 -12.49 -9.27 10.86
C LEU A 69 -12.29 -8.39 12.10
N ARG A 70 -11.58 -8.90 13.12
CA ARG A 70 -11.18 -8.11 14.29
C ARG A 70 -10.31 -6.93 13.89
N GLN A 71 -9.26 -7.15 13.10
CA GLN A 71 -8.38 -6.09 12.61
C GLN A 71 -9.15 -5.05 11.79
N THR A 72 -10.05 -5.50 10.92
CA THR A 72 -10.96 -4.62 10.14
C THR A 72 -11.79 -3.72 11.07
N LYS A 73 -12.44 -4.29 12.09
CA LYS A 73 -13.26 -3.51 13.04
C LYS A 73 -12.41 -2.52 13.85
N LEU A 74 -11.20 -2.91 14.25
CA LEU A 74 -10.30 -2.05 15.01
C LEU A 74 -9.82 -0.86 14.20
N ILE A 75 -9.38 -1.07 12.95
CA ILE A 75 -8.92 0.05 12.11
C ILE A 75 -10.07 1.00 11.78
N LEU A 76 -11.25 0.47 11.45
CA LEU A 76 -12.44 1.29 11.17
C LEU A 76 -12.87 2.09 12.40
N ASN A 77 -12.71 1.53 13.60
CA ASN A 77 -12.95 2.25 14.85
C ASN A 77 -11.91 3.38 15.04
N GLN A 78 -10.63 3.13 14.79
CA GLN A 78 -9.57 4.15 14.87
C GLN A 78 -9.81 5.28 13.86
N MET A 79 -10.32 4.97 12.67
CA MET A 79 -10.67 5.94 11.63
C MET A 79 -12.01 6.65 11.89
N GLY A 80 -12.78 6.24 12.91
CA GLY A 80 -14.13 6.77 13.18
C GLY A 80 -15.20 6.35 12.16
N LEU A 81 -14.90 5.37 11.30
CA LEU A 81 -15.78 4.89 10.22
C LEU A 81 -16.67 3.72 10.64
N LEU A 82 -16.34 3.05 11.76
CA LEU A 82 -17.10 1.88 12.22
C LEU A 82 -18.62 2.12 12.35
N PRO A 83 -19.09 3.24 12.93
CA PRO A 83 -20.53 3.51 13.00
C PRO A 83 -21.18 3.72 11.63
N GLN A 84 -20.44 4.29 10.66
CA GLN A 84 -20.93 4.50 9.31
C GLN A 84 -21.10 3.17 8.56
N VAL A 85 -20.18 2.22 8.77
CA VAL A 85 -20.29 0.86 8.23
C VAL A 85 -21.56 0.18 8.73
N GLU A 86 -21.80 0.19 10.04
CA GLU A 86 -22.98 -0.45 10.64
C GLU A 86 -24.30 0.18 10.18
N SER A 87 -24.31 1.51 10.08
CA SER A 87 -25.44 2.27 9.54
C SER A 87 -25.69 1.91 8.07
N TYR A 88 -24.62 1.86 7.27
CA TYR A 88 -24.71 1.53 5.86
C TYR A 88 -25.24 0.12 5.63
N ILE A 89 -24.67 -0.90 6.29
CA ILE A 89 -25.16 -2.29 6.23
C ILE A 89 -26.64 -2.35 6.59
N SER A 90 -27.08 -1.61 7.61
CA SER A 90 -28.49 -1.58 8.02
C SER A 90 -29.41 -0.91 7.00
N SER A 91 -28.89 0.04 6.22
CA SER A 91 -29.62 0.79 5.19
C SER A 91 -29.72 0.09 3.83
N ILE A 92 -29.04 -1.04 3.62
CA ILE A 92 -29.12 -1.80 2.37
C ILE A 92 -30.59 -2.21 2.10
N GLU A 93 -31.13 -1.78 0.95
CA GLU A 93 -32.53 -2.02 0.57
C GLU A 93 -32.78 -3.49 0.19
N ASP A 94 -31.84 -4.11 -0.53
CA ASP A 94 -31.91 -5.53 -0.89
C ASP A 94 -31.76 -6.39 0.38
N GLU A 95 -32.82 -7.11 0.73
CA GLU A 95 -32.87 -7.89 1.97
C GLU A 95 -31.86 -9.04 2.00
N GLN A 96 -31.61 -9.68 0.86
CA GLN A 96 -30.70 -10.81 0.75
C GLN A 96 -29.25 -10.33 0.85
N LEU A 97 -28.92 -9.22 0.18
CA LEU A 97 -27.61 -8.59 0.28
C LEU A 97 -27.35 -8.09 1.70
N ARG A 98 -28.35 -7.45 2.33
CA ARG A 98 -28.26 -6.99 3.71
C ARG A 98 -28.01 -8.13 4.68
N ALA A 99 -28.75 -9.24 4.55
CA ALA A 99 -28.58 -10.41 5.40
C ALA A 99 -27.17 -11.02 5.23
N THR A 100 -26.69 -11.13 3.99
CA THR A 100 -25.35 -11.63 3.68
C THR A 100 -24.27 -10.73 4.28
N ALA A 101 -24.36 -9.41 4.06
CA ALA A 101 -23.42 -8.43 4.61
C ALA A 101 -23.37 -8.47 6.14
N LYS A 102 -24.53 -8.63 6.82
CA LYS A 102 -24.59 -8.80 8.27
C LYS A 102 -23.90 -10.08 8.74
N ILE A 103 -24.15 -11.21 8.08
CA ILE A 103 -23.53 -12.49 8.44
C ILE A 103 -21.99 -12.40 8.30
N GLU A 104 -21.50 -11.90 7.17
CA GLU A 104 -20.06 -11.69 6.96
C GLU A 104 -19.49 -10.74 8.03
N TRP A 105 -20.17 -9.61 8.28
CA TRP A 105 -19.73 -8.62 9.27
C TRP A 105 -19.74 -9.12 10.72
N GLU A 106 -20.58 -10.10 11.06
CA GLU A 106 -20.67 -10.68 12.41
C GLU A 106 -19.76 -11.90 12.59
N TYR A 107 -19.65 -12.75 11.58
CA TYR A 107 -19.10 -14.11 11.72
C TYR A 107 -17.90 -14.44 10.84
N ALA A 108 -17.48 -13.55 9.92
CA ALA A 108 -16.27 -13.80 9.15
C ALA A 108 -15.04 -13.90 10.06
N ASN A 109 -14.19 -14.90 9.83
CA ASN A 109 -12.89 -14.97 10.50
C ASN A 109 -11.92 -13.97 9.87
N ASP A 110 -11.94 -13.92 8.54
CA ASP A 110 -11.04 -13.16 7.71
C ASP A 110 -11.83 -12.33 6.68
N VAL A 111 -11.24 -11.22 6.28
CA VAL A 111 -11.77 -10.30 5.28
C VAL A 111 -10.70 -10.14 4.21
N GLU A 112 -11.03 -10.59 3.00
CA GLU A 112 -10.19 -10.46 1.82
C GLU A 112 -10.45 -9.12 1.13
N ARG A 113 -9.43 -8.52 0.52
CA ARG A 113 -9.53 -7.24 -0.19
C ARG A 113 -10.53 -7.27 -1.33
N THR A 114 -10.69 -8.45 -1.94
CA THR A 114 -11.65 -8.76 -3.01
C THR A 114 -13.00 -9.26 -2.50
N ASN A 115 -13.21 -9.36 -1.18
CA ASN A 115 -14.49 -9.81 -0.62
C ASN A 115 -15.60 -8.83 -1.03
N PRO A 116 -16.76 -9.32 -1.51
CA PRO A 116 -17.91 -8.48 -1.85
C PRO A 116 -18.31 -7.47 -0.77
N LEU A 117 -18.16 -7.83 0.52
CA LEU A 117 -18.41 -6.91 1.64
C LEU A 117 -17.55 -5.64 1.53
N ILE A 118 -16.26 -5.77 1.23
CA ILE A 118 -15.36 -4.61 1.08
C ILE A 118 -15.79 -3.71 -0.06
N THR A 119 -16.17 -4.28 -1.20
CA THR A 119 -16.69 -3.51 -2.34
C THR A 119 -17.98 -2.76 -2.00
N THR A 120 -18.88 -3.42 -1.26
CA THR A 120 -20.11 -2.80 -0.74
C THR A 120 -19.77 -1.64 0.21
N LEU A 121 -18.84 -1.82 1.15
CA LEU A 121 -18.41 -0.77 2.07
C LEU A 121 -17.69 0.38 1.37
N GLN A 122 -16.82 0.11 0.39
CA GLN A 122 -16.17 1.14 -0.43
C GLN A 122 -17.19 2.06 -1.09
N THR A 123 -18.21 1.45 -1.71
CA THR A 123 -19.27 2.20 -2.40
C THR A 123 -20.09 3.03 -1.42
N GLY A 124 -20.49 2.44 -0.28
CA GLY A 124 -21.29 3.13 0.73
C GLY A 124 -20.57 4.28 1.44
N LEU A 125 -19.25 4.19 1.58
CA LEU A 125 -18.43 5.17 2.28
C LEU A 125 -17.63 6.10 1.35
N ASN A 126 -17.76 5.91 0.03
CA ASN A 126 -17.03 6.64 -1.00
C ASN A 126 -15.50 6.60 -0.78
N LEU A 127 -14.98 5.40 -0.51
CA LEU A 127 -13.54 5.16 -0.31
C LEU A 127 -12.86 4.76 -1.63
N SER A 128 -11.72 5.38 -1.94
CA SER A 128 -10.89 4.98 -3.08
C SER A 128 -10.19 3.65 -2.82
N ASP A 129 -9.72 3.00 -3.90
CA ASP A 129 -8.96 1.75 -3.76
C ASP A 129 -7.69 1.92 -2.94
N GLU A 130 -6.99 3.03 -3.14
CA GLU A 130 -5.76 3.38 -2.39
C GLU A 130 -6.04 3.55 -0.89
N GLN A 131 -7.19 4.15 -0.54
CA GLN A 131 -7.60 4.31 0.86
C GLN A 131 -7.90 2.95 1.52
N VAL A 132 -8.50 2.02 0.78
CA VAL A 132 -8.76 0.68 1.30
C VAL A 132 -7.47 -0.13 1.40
N ASP A 133 -6.57 -0.04 0.42
CA ASP A 133 -5.28 -0.71 0.49
C ASP A 133 -4.48 -0.21 1.70
N THR A 134 -4.45 1.11 1.91
CA THR A 134 -3.84 1.74 3.10
C THR A 134 -4.51 1.25 4.40
N MET A 135 -5.83 1.09 4.41
CA MET A 135 -6.56 0.56 5.57
C MET A 135 -6.15 -0.88 5.86
N PHE A 136 -6.04 -1.75 4.84
CA PHE A 136 -5.63 -3.14 5.00
C PHE A 136 -4.20 -3.26 5.55
N GLU A 137 -3.28 -2.43 5.05
CA GLU A 137 -1.92 -2.35 5.56
C GLU A 137 -1.86 -1.96 7.03
N GLN A 138 -2.62 -0.92 7.44
CA GLN A 138 -2.66 -0.48 8.83
C GLN A 138 -3.32 -1.54 9.73
N ALA A 139 -4.41 -2.15 9.27
CA ALA A 139 -5.13 -3.18 10.00
C ALA A 139 -4.29 -4.42 10.26
N SER A 140 -3.44 -4.82 9.30
CA SER A 140 -2.55 -5.99 9.43
C SER A 140 -1.61 -5.94 10.64
N LYS A 141 -1.40 -4.74 11.21
CA LYS A 141 -0.51 -4.46 12.34
C LYS A 141 -1.22 -4.44 13.70
N LEU A 142 -2.54 -4.73 13.75
CA LEU A 142 -3.41 -4.71 14.96
C LEU A 142 -3.82 -6.10 15.45
#